data_AF-X1BUZ2-F1
#
_entry.id   AF-X1BUZ2-F1
#
_cell.length_a   1.000
_cell.length_b   1.000
_cell.length_c   1.000
_cell.angle_alpha   90.00
_cell.angle_beta   90.00
_cell.angle_gamma   90.00
#
_symmetry.space_group_name_H-M   'P 1'
#
loop_
_entity.id
_entity.type
_entity.pdbx_description
1 polymer ?
#
loop_
_entity_poly.entity_id
_entity_poly.type
_entity_poly.pdbx_seq_one_letter_code
_entity_poly.pdbx_strand_id
1 'polypeptide(L)'
;MRSLLFVPAHREDLIEKALKSEADALIFDLEDSCPEKFHAKGIENIKKYPTVFPWQKKFVRVRNSNDWYLTDYCDSIINPKTENILIPDNSFALIESARGIMYSGTIAECCKGLIFGNEDYLADTGCSDYSFARGMVVNAAKAAGVLAIDSVFVDIKDNTGFEAECDKAYIFFSSQ
;
A
#
# COMPACT_ATOMS: atom_id res chain seq x y z
N MET A 1 0.39 3.06 12.89
CA MET A 1 0.97 1.89 12.21
C MET A 1 2.30 2.32 11.63
N ARG A 2 3.39 1.63 11.97
CA ARG A 2 4.78 2.06 11.76
C ARG A 2 5.47 1.31 10.62
N SER A 3 5.12 0.04 10.41
CA SER A 3 5.77 -0.82 9.43
C SER A 3 4.75 -1.67 8.68
N LEU A 4 4.87 -1.69 7.36
CA LEU A 4 4.06 -2.49 6.45
C LEU A 4 5.00 -3.34 5.60
N LEU A 5 4.85 -4.66 5.67
CA LEU A 5 5.71 -5.60 4.95
C LEU A 5 4.96 -6.19 3.75
N PHE A 6 5.46 -5.92 2.54
CA PHE A 6 4.96 -6.55 1.32
C PHE A 6 5.39 -8.02 1.22
N VAL A 7 4.46 -8.88 0.83
CA VAL A 7 4.66 -10.31 0.69
C VAL A 7 3.95 -10.80 -0.57
N PRO A 8 4.65 -11.43 -1.54
CA PRO A 8 4.00 -12.00 -2.72
C PRO A 8 2.97 -13.07 -2.31
N ALA A 9 1.69 -12.86 -2.65
CA ALA A 9 0.61 -13.69 -2.12
C ALA A 9 0.71 -15.17 -2.52
N HIS A 10 1.38 -15.49 -3.64
CA HIS A 10 1.55 -16.87 -4.10
C HIS A 10 2.71 -17.64 -3.43
N ARG A 11 3.59 -16.96 -2.67
CA ARG A 11 4.80 -17.55 -2.07
C ARG A 11 4.56 -17.95 -0.61
N GLU A 12 4.04 -19.16 -0.40
CA GLU A 12 3.77 -19.71 0.94
C GLU A 12 5.00 -19.66 1.86
N ASP A 13 6.19 -19.96 1.31
CA ASP A 13 7.46 -19.93 2.05
C ASP A 13 7.85 -18.54 2.57
N LEU A 14 7.42 -17.46 1.90
CA LEU A 14 7.63 -16.09 2.34
C LEU A 14 6.53 -15.63 3.30
N ILE A 15 5.28 -16.04 3.06
CA ILE A 15 4.14 -15.78 3.96
C ILE A 15 4.43 -16.34 5.35
N GLU A 16 4.87 -17.59 5.46
CA GLU A 16 5.17 -18.22 6.75
C GLU A 16 6.29 -17.53 7.53
N LYS A 17 7.22 -16.86 6.84
CA LYS A 17 8.26 -16.04 7.47
C LYS A 17 7.71 -14.68 7.88
N ALA A 18 6.94 -14.02 7.02
CA ALA A 18 6.36 -12.72 7.28
C ALA A 18 5.38 -12.73 8.47
N LEU A 19 4.61 -13.81 8.63
CA LEU A 19 3.71 -14.02 9.77
C LEU A 19 4.43 -14.04 11.14
N LYS A 20 5.74 -14.30 11.15
CA LYS A 20 6.58 -14.31 12.35
C LYS A 20 7.29 -12.96 12.58
N SER A 21 7.12 -12.01 11.67
CA SER A 21 7.71 -10.67 11.81
C SER A 21 6.90 -9.81 12.77
N GLU A 22 7.58 -8.84 13.39
CA GLU A 22 6.95 -7.83 14.25
C GLU A 22 6.35 -6.66 13.46
N ALA A 23 6.18 -6.81 12.14
CA ALA A 23 5.56 -5.78 11.31
C ALA A 23 4.13 -5.49 11.78
N ASP A 24 3.76 -4.21 11.84
CA ASP A 24 2.42 -3.79 12.27
C ASP A 24 1.35 -4.21 11.24
N ALA A 25 1.72 -4.34 9.96
CA ALA A 25 0.87 -4.94 8.93
C ALA A 25 1.65 -5.78 7.90
N LEU A 26 0.97 -6.79 7.34
CA LEU A 26 1.42 -7.57 6.20
C LEU A 26 0.54 -7.26 5.00
N ILE A 27 1.15 -6.88 3.87
CA ILE A 27 0.47 -6.65 2.59
C ILE A 27 0.69 -7.88 1.72
N PHE A 28 -0.36 -8.67 1.56
CA PHE A 28 -0.39 -9.78 0.62
C PHE A 28 -0.60 -9.19 -0.78
N ASP A 29 0.42 -9.29 -1.62
CA ASP A 29 0.43 -8.65 -2.91
C ASP A 29 -0.03 -9.61 -4.02
N LEU A 30 -1.13 -9.25 -4.69
CA LEU A 30 -1.65 -9.94 -5.88
C LEU A 30 -1.26 -9.26 -7.19
N GLU A 31 -0.60 -8.11 -7.13
CA GLU A 31 -0.25 -7.29 -8.28
C GLU A 31 1.16 -7.62 -8.81
N ASP A 32 2.16 -6.75 -8.65
CA ASP A 32 3.43 -6.85 -9.37
C ASP A 32 4.26 -8.03 -8.93
N SER A 33 4.29 -8.32 -7.62
CA SER A 33 5.09 -9.42 -7.10
C SER A 33 4.41 -10.78 -7.29
N CYS A 34 3.15 -10.82 -7.75
CA CYS A 34 2.41 -12.05 -8.00
C CYS A 34 2.05 -12.17 -9.49
N PRO A 35 2.81 -12.93 -10.29
CA PRO A 35 2.49 -13.15 -11.70
C PRO A 35 1.05 -13.67 -11.91
N GLU A 36 0.39 -13.26 -12.99
CA GLU A 36 -1.01 -13.57 -13.28
C GLU A 36 -1.34 -15.07 -13.19
N LYS A 37 -0.45 -15.93 -13.72
CA LYS A 37 -0.58 -17.40 -13.65
C LYS A 37 -0.70 -17.96 -12.23
N PHE A 38 -0.27 -17.20 -11.22
CA PHE A 38 -0.33 -17.57 -9.82
C PHE A 38 -1.40 -16.79 -9.03
N HIS A 39 -2.19 -15.95 -9.68
CA HIS A 39 -3.24 -15.14 -9.03
C HIS A 39 -4.22 -16.00 -8.23
N ALA A 40 -4.72 -17.09 -8.83
CA ALA A 40 -5.60 -18.03 -8.14
C ALA A 40 -4.94 -18.66 -6.89
N LYS A 41 -3.65 -18.97 -6.96
CA LYS A 41 -2.89 -19.50 -5.81
C LYS A 41 -2.69 -18.43 -4.74
N GLY A 42 -2.45 -17.18 -5.13
CA GLY A 42 -2.39 -16.04 -4.22
C GLY A 42 -3.71 -15.85 -3.46
N ILE A 43 -4.84 -15.91 -4.16
CA ILE A 43 -6.17 -15.87 -3.54
C ILE A 43 -6.38 -17.02 -2.55
N GLU A 44 -6.01 -18.25 -2.92
CA GLU A 44 -6.09 -19.40 -2.01
C GLU A 44 -5.30 -19.15 -0.72
N ASN A 45 -4.07 -18.66 -0.85
CA ASN A 45 -3.22 -18.34 0.30
C ASN A 45 -3.79 -17.21 1.16
N ILE A 46 -4.34 -16.15 0.54
CA ILE A 46 -5.03 -15.09 1.27
C ILE A 46 -6.19 -15.67 2.07
N LYS A 47 -6.98 -16.59 1.53
CA LYS A 47 -8.07 -17.21 2.30
C LYS A 47 -7.57 -18.15 3.39
N LYS A 48 -6.44 -18.82 3.16
CA LYS A 48 -5.83 -19.82 4.05
C LYS A 48 -5.14 -19.23 5.27
N TYR A 49 -4.35 -18.16 5.10
CA TYR A 49 -3.44 -17.67 6.14
C TYR A 49 -4.01 -16.45 6.90
N PRO A 50 -4.30 -16.56 8.21
CA PRO A 50 -4.58 -15.42 9.08
C PRO A 50 -3.29 -14.78 9.61
N THR A 51 -3.36 -13.57 10.18
CA THR A 51 -2.26 -13.00 10.97
C THR A 51 -2.13 -13.74 12.30
N VAL A 52 -0.91 -13.77 12.86
CA VAL A 52 -0.60 -14.53 14.08
C VAL A 52 -0.66 -13.66 15.33
N PHE A 53 -0.28 -12.39 15.23
CA PHE A 53 -0.29 -11.47 16.35
C PHE A 53 -1.58 -10.62 16.38
N PRO A 54 -2.18 -10.38 17.56
CA PRO A 54 -3.42 -9.59 17.67
C PRO A 54 -3.32 -8.15 17.13
N TRP A 55 -2.13 -7.56 17.15
CA TRP A 55 -1.88 -6.21 16.64
C TRP A 55 -1.58 -6.17 15.13
N GLN A 56 -1.18 -7.30 14.54
CA GLN A 56 -0.72 -7.35 13.17
C GLN A 56 -1.91 -7.35 12.21
N LYS A 57 -1.97 -6.33 11.36
CA LYS A 57 -3.00 -6.16 10.34
C LYS A 57 -2.68 -6.95 9.08
N LYS A 58 -3.73 -7.44 8.42
CA LYS A 58 -3.66 -8.09 7.13
C LYS A 58 -4.26 -7.19 6.07
N PHE A 59 -3.44 -6.75 5.14
CA PHE A 59 -3.90 -6.05 3.95
C PHE A 59 -3.65 -6.88 2.70
N VAL A 60 -4.41 -6.58 1.64
CA VAL A 60 -4.24 -7.21 0.33
C VAL A 60 -4.13 -6.11 -0.72
N ARG A 61 -3.00 -6.03 -1.43
CA ARG A 61 -2.93 -5.22 -2.66
C ARG A 61 -3.57 -6.01 -3.77
N VAL A 62 -4.73 -5.56 -4.23
CA VAL A 62 -5.53 -6.24 -5.25
C VAL A 62 -5.00 -5.92 -6.64
N ARG A 63 -5.30 -6.76 -7.64
CA ARG A 63 -4.93 -6.45 -9.03
C ARG A 63 -5.89 -5.46 -9.69
N ASN A 64 -7.19 -5.61 -9.41
CA ASN A 64 -8.26 -4.80 -9.99
C ASN A 64 -9.56 -5.02 -9.22
N SER A 65 -10.65 -4.43 -9.70
CA SER A 65 -11.97 -4.49 -9.08
C SER A 65 -12.59 -5.89 -8.97
N ASN A 66 -12.15 -6.87 -9.76
CA ASN A 66 -12.63 -8.24 -9.64
C ASN A 66 -12.16 -8.91 -8.34
N ASP A 67 -11.13 -8.36 -7.68
CA ASP A 67 -10.58 -8.87 -6.42
C ASP A 67 -11.19 -8.18 -5.19
N TRP A 68 -12.10 -7.21 -5.35
CA TRP A 68 -12.66 -6.45 -4.23
C TRP A 68 -13.42 -7.29 -3.19
N TYR A 69 -13.91 -8.47 -3.57
CA TYR A 69 -14.51 -9.43 -2.64
C TYR A 69 -13.52 -9.94 -1.58
N LEU A 70 -12.20 -9.73 -1.77
CA LEU A 70 -11.19 -10.11 -0.79
C LEU A 70 -11.25 -9.27 0.49
N THR A 71 -12.03 -8.20 0.51
CA THR A 71 -12.36 -7.43 1.72
C THR A 71 -12.95 -8.30 2.84
N ASP A 72 -13.57 -9.44 2.53
CA ASP A 72 -14.06 -10.40 3.52
C ASP A 72 -12.96 -11.23 4.20
N TYR A 73 -11.71 -11.17 3.70
CA TYR A 73 -10.60 -12.03 4.12
C TYR A 73 -9.38 -11.26 4.66
N CYS A 74 -9.50 -9.93 4.82
CA CYS A 74 -8.46 -9.04 5.29
C CYS A 74 -9.05 -7.84 6.06
N ASP A 75 -8.20 -7.08 6.75
CA ASP A 75 -8.62 -5.84 7.44
C ASP A 75 -8.94 -4.71 6.45
N SER A 76 -8.29 -4.72 5.28
CA SER A 76 -8.48 -3.77 4.19
C SER A 76 -7.81 -4.25 2.91
N ILE A 77 -8.33 -3.84 1.76
CA ILE A 77 -7.62 -3.94 0.49
C ILE A 77 -6.89 -2.62 0.18
N ILE A 78 -5.90 -2.69 -0.71
CA ILE A 78 -5.19 -1.54 -1.30
C ILE A 78 -5.46 -1.58 -2.81
N ASN A 79 -6.03 -0.51 -3.34
CA ASN A 79 -6.32 -0.37 -4.77
C ASN A 79 -5.14 0.28 -5.49
N PRO A 80 -4.42 -0.43 -6.37
CA PRO A 80 -3.36 0.16 -7.17
C PRO A 80 -3.94 1.20 -8.14
N LYS A 81 -3.10 2.13 -8.56
CA LYS A 81 -3.36 3.15 -9.58
C LYS A 81 -4.73 3.82 -9.44
N THR A 82 -5.03 4.30 -8.24
CA THR A 82 -6.32 4.91 -7.96
C THR A 82 -6.37 6.32 -8.55
N GLU A 83 -7.24 6.51 -9.55
CA GLU A 83 -7.40 7.78 -10.28
C GLU A 83 -8.82 8.36 -10.22
N ASN A 84 -9.72 7.73 -9.47
CA ASN A 84 -11.12 8.16 -9.31
C ASN A 84 -11.70 7.62 -7.99
N ILE A 85 -12.93 8.02 -7.66
CA ILE A 85 -13.60 7.70 -6.40
C ILE A 85 -14.30 6.33 -6.38
N LEU A 86 -14.30 5.56 -7.47
CA LEU A 86 -14.97 4.26 -7.55
C LEU A 86 -14.09 3.17 -6.93
N ILE A 87 -13.97 3.22 -5.61
CA ILE A 87 -13.25 2.24 -4.78
C ILE A 87 -14.12 1.86 -3.58
N PRO A 88 -13.92 0.70 -2.94
CA PRO A 88 -14.67 0.34 -1.74
C PRO A 88 -14.37 1.29 -0.57
N ASP A 89 -15.40 1.79 0.12
CA ASP A 89 -15.30 2.77 1.23
C ASP A 89 -14.27 2.38 2.31
N ASN A 90 -14.09 1.08 2.54
CA ASN A 90 -13.25 0.52 3.58
C ASN A 90 -11.86 0.06 3.07
N SER A 91 -11.34 0.69 2.02
CA SER A 91 -10.07 0.35 1.38
C SER A 91 -9.01 1.46 1.48
N PHE A 92 -7.76 1.17 1.10
CA PHE A 92 -6.73 2.17 0.83
C PHE A 92 -6.64 2.45 -0.66
N ALA A 93 -6.26 3.68 -1.01
CA ALA A 93 -5.96 4.09 -2.38
C ALA A 93 -4.45 4.29 -2.56
N LEU A 94 -3.84 3.54 -3.48
CA LEU A 94 -2.46 3.77 -3.90
C LEU A 94 -2.44 4.83 -5.00
N ILE A 95 -1.80 5.96 -4.69
CA ILE A 95 -1.69 7.14 -5.53
C ILE A 95 -0.30 7.16 -6.16
N GLU A 96 -0.24 6.80 -7.44
CA GLU A 96 1.03 6.54 -8.14
C GLU A 96 1.01 6.99 -9.61
N SER A 97 0.15 7.94 -9.96
CA SER A 97 0.12 8.58 -11.29
C SER A 97 -0.14 10.07 -11.18
N ALA A 98 0.20 10.84 -12.22
CA ALA A 98 -0.12 12.27 -12.29
C ALA A 98 -1.62 12.51 -12.06
N ARG A 99 -2.48 11.69 -12.66
CA ARG A 99 -3.92 11.80 -12.49
C ARG A 99 -4.35 11.51 -11.05
N GLY A 100 -3.80 10.46 -10.44
CA GLY A 100 -4.05 10.15 -9.04
C GLY A 100 -3.70 11.31 -8.10
N ILE A 101 -2.55 11.96 -8.33
CA ILE A 101 -2.14 13.13 -7.55
C ILE A 101 -3.15 14.28 -7.68
N MET A 102 -3.61 14.58 -8.90
CA MET A 102 -4.59 15.66 -9.13
C MET A 102 -5.95 15.39 -8.47
N TYR A 103 -6.35 14.13 -8.31
CA TYR A 103 -7.61 13.73 -7.67
C TYR A 103 -7.47 13.27 -6.22
N SER A 104 -6.26 13.28 -5.66
CA SER A 104 -5.96 12.74 -4.33
C SER A 104 -6.86 13.30 -3.22
N GLY A 105 -7.18 14.60 -3.26
CA GLY A 105 -8.11 15.24 -2.32
C GLY A 105 -9.50 14.60 -2.32
N THR A 106 -10.11 14.40 -3.50
CA THR A 106 -11.42 13.76 -3.61
C THR A 106 -11.39 12.27 -3.32
N ILE A 107 -10.29 11.59 -3.64
CA ILE A 107 -10.13 10.15 -3.37
C ILE A 107 -10.00 9.90 -1.86
N ALA A 108 -9.33 10.81 -1.13
CA ALA A 108 -9.16 10.71 0.31
C ALA A 108 -10.50 10.64 1.07
N GLU A 109 -11.52 11.35 0.58
CA GLU A 109 -12.88 11.37 1.15
C GLU A 109 -13.63 10.03 1.02
N CYS A 110 -13.12 9.10 0.20
CA CYS A 110 -13.80 7.83 -0.13
C CYS A 110 -13.03 6.59 0.33
N CYS A 111 -12.00 6.73 1.17
CA CYS A 111 -11.16 5.61 1.59
C CYS A 111 -10.66 5.76 3.03
N LYS A 112 -10.03 4.70 3.56
CA LYS A 112 -9.38 4.69 4.89
C LYS A 112 -8.03 5.40 4.92
N GLY A 113 -7.45 5.62 3.76
CA GLY A 113 -6.15 6.26 3.67
C GLY A 113 -5.54 6.19 2.28
N LEU A 114 -4.57 7.05 2.08
CA LEU A 114 -3.78 7.15 0.87
C LEU A 114 -2.39 6.56 1.09
N ILE A 115 -1.89 5.85 0.08
CA ILE A 115 -0.52 5.37 0.00
C ILE A 115 0.13 6.06 -1.19
N PHE A 116 1.33 6.62 -1.03
CA PHE A 116 2.07 7.20 -2.16
C PHE A 116 2.94 6.11 -2.82
N GLY A 117 2.82 5.91 -4.13
CA GLY A 117 3.68 5.01 -4.91
C GLY A 117 4.68 5.79 -5.75
N ASN A 118 5.93 5.91 -5.28
CA ASN A 118 6.93 6.79 -5.89
C ASN A 118 7.46 6.27 -7.23
N GLU A 119 7.72 4.97 -7.37
CA GLU A 119 8.33 4.40 -8.58
C GLU A 119 7.42 4.52 -9.79
N ASP A 120 6.15 4.11 -9.66
CA ASP A 120 5.18 4.21 -10.74
C ASP A 120 4.81 5.65 -11.05
N TYR A 121 4.79 6.54 -10.04
CA TYR A 121 4.63 7.97 -10.27
C TYR A 121 5.78 8.56 -11.10
N LEU A 122 7.03 8.20 -10.79
CA LEU A 122 8.19 8.65 -11.56
C LEU A 122 8.16 8.10 -12.99
N ALA A 123 7.75 6.84 -13.17
CA ALA A 123 7.58 6.24 -14.48
C ALA A 123 6.45 6.91 -15.30
N ASP A 124 5.33 7.26 -14.68
CA ASP A 124 4.19 7.92 -15.33
C ASP A 124 4.50 9.37 -15.73
N THR A 125 5.23 10.10 -14.89
CA THR A 125 5.46 11.53 -15.07
C THR A 125 6.78 11.89 -15.73
N GLY A 126 7.79 11.00 -15.67
CA GLY A 126 9.16 11.29 -16.12
C GLY A 126 9.88 12.37 -15.29
N CYS A 127 9.31 12.77 -14.15
CA CYS A 127 9.92 13.73 -13.24
C CYS A 127 11.09 13.09 -12.47
N SER A 128 11.99 13.89 -11.92
CA SER A 128 13.08 13.43 -11.05
C SER A 128 12.88 13.77 -9.57
N ASP A 129 11.91 14.63 -9.27
CA ASP A 129 11.53 15.04 -7.91
C ASP A 129 10.03 14.83 -7.72
N TYR A 130 9.67 14.15 -6.64
CA TYR A 130 8.30 13.83 -6.27
C TYR A 130 7.84 14.53 -4.98
N SER A 131 8.60 15.51 -4.47
CA SER A 131 8.30 16.23 -3.23
C SER A 131 6.91 16.87 -3.24
N PHE A 132 6.51 17.46 -4.38
CA PHE A 132 5.16 17.99 -4.57
C PHE A 132 4.10 16.89 -4.46
N ALA A 133 4.28 15.78 -5.18
CA ALA A 133 3.34 14.66 -5.19
C ALA A 133 3.18 14.03 -3.80
N ARG A 134 4.29 13.76 -3.12
CA ARG A 134 4.31 13.25 -1.75
C ARG A 134 3.60 14.19 -0.78
N GLY A 135 3.89 15.49 -0.86
CA GLY A 135 3.22 16.52 -0.04
C GLY A 135 1.71 16.63 -0.32
N MET A 136 1.28 16.48 -1.57
CA MET A 136 -0.14 16.47 -1.94
C MET A 136 -0.90 15.30 -1.32
N VAL A 137 -0.32 14.09 -1.34
CA VAL A 137 -0.92 12.91 -0.70
C VAL A 137 -1.10 13.12 0.80
N VAL A 138 -0.09 13.67 1.48
CA VAL A 138 -0.15 13.99 2.91
C VAL A 138 -1.25 15.01 3.22
N ASN A 139 -1.29 16.11 2.46
CA ASN A 139 -2.30 17.15 2.64
C ASN A 139 -3.72 16.63 2.39
N ALA A 140 -3.92 15.85 1.32
CA ALA A 140 -5.20 15.24 0.99
C ALA A 140 -5.69 14.31 2.11
N ALA A 141 -4.83 13.40 2.57
CA ALA A 141 -5.17 12.48 3.64
C ALA A 141 -5.47 13.22 4.96
N LYS A 142 -4.67 14.24 5.32
CA LYS A 142 -4.90 15.04 6.52
C LYS A 142 -6.21 15.84 6.45
N ALA A 143 -6.53 16.42 5.29
CA ALA A 143 -7.76 17.17 5.08
C ALA A 143 -9.01 16.30 5.26
N ALA A 144 -8.98 15.07 4.75
CA ALA A 144 -10.07 14.09 4.91
C ALA A 144 -10.06 13.37 6.27
N GLY A 145 -9.02 13.55 7.10
CA GLY A 145 -8.88 12.88 8.39
C GLY A 145 -8.57 11.39 8.30
N VAL A 146 -7.90 10.96 7.22
CA VAL A 146 -7.57 9.55 6.93
C VAL A 146 -6.07 9.27 7.05
N LEU A 147 -5.71 7.98 7.04
CA LEU A 147 -4.31 7.58 7.13
C LEU A 147 -3.53 8.02 5.89
N ALA A 148 -2.30 8.44 6.11
CA ALA A 148 -1.34 8.73 5.06
C ALA A 148 -0.18 7.75 5.25
N ILE A 149 0.17 7.00 4.20
CA ILE A 149 1.25 6.01 4.23
C ILE A 149 2.23 6.35 3.11
N ASP A 150 3.51 6.33 3.46
CA ASP A 150 4.58 6.63 2.53
C ASP A 150 4.98 5.41 1.69
N SER A 151 5.81 5.64 0.67
CA SER A 151 6.13 4.63 -0.34
C SER A 151 7.01 3.48 0.17
N VAL A 152 7.09 2.43 -0.66
CA VAL A 152 8.00 1.31 -0.50
C VAL A 152 9.44 1.78 -0.72
N PHE A 153 10.35 1.34 0.14
CA PHE A 153 11.78 1.41 -0.11
C PHE A 153 12.26 0.07 -0.69
N VAL A 154 12.73 0.08 -1.92
CA VAL A 154 12.99 -1.14 -2.70
C VAL A 154 14.38 -1.74 -2.48
N ASP A 155 15.38 -0.95 -2.07
CA ASP A 155 16.74 -1.45 -1.87
C ASP A 155 16.92 -2.07 -0.48
N ILE A 156 16.58 -3.35 -0.37
CA ILE A 156 16.70 -4.12 0.88
C ILE A 156 18.13 -4.24 1.43
N LYS A 157 19.16 -3.83 0.68
CA LYS A 157 20.56 -3.87 1.13
C LYS A 157 21.06 -2.51 1.62
N ASP A 158 20.38 -1.43 1.28
CA ASP A 158 20.76 -0.08 1.67
C ASP A 158 20.04 0.37 2.95
N ASN A 159 20.56 -0.06 4.09
CA ASN A 159 20.02 0.36 5.38
C ASN A 159 20.14 1.88 5.61
N THR A 160 21.17 2.54 5.05
CA THR A 160 21.39 3.98 5.27
C THR A 160 20.39 4.80 4.46
N GLY A 161 20.15 4.42 3.20
CA GLY A 161 19.09 4.99 2.38
C GLY A 161 17.70 4.73 2.96
N PHE A 162 17.47 3.53 3.52
CA PHE A 162 16.22 3.20 4.20
C PHE A 162 15.96 4.12 5.40
N GLU A 163 16.94 4.29 6.29
CA GLU A 163 16.84 5.19 7.44
C GLU A 163 16.57 6.64 7.01
N ALA A 164 17.29 7.15 6.00
CA ALA A 164 17.09 8.50 5.50
C ALA A 164 15.68 8.71 4.89
N GLU A 165 15.12 7.72 4.21
CA GLU A 165 13.74 7.79 3.72
C GLU A 165 12.71 7.68 4.85
N CYS A 166 12.95 6.85 5.87
CA CYS A 166 12.12 6.82 7.08
C CYS A 166 12.11 8.17 7.81
N ASP A 167 13.25 8.85 7.93
CA ASP A 167 13.33 10.18 8.55
C ASP A 167 12.55 11.23 7.76
N LYS A 168 12.67 11.21 6.41
CA LYS A 168 11.85 12.05 5.54
C LYS A 168 10.37 11.73 5.71
N ALA A 169 10.01 10.45 5.74
CA ALA A 169 8.62 10.02 5.92
C ALA A 169 8.09 10.51 7.27
N TYR A 170 8.88 10.39 8.33
CA TYR A 170 8.50 10.87 9.65
C TYR A 170 8.15 12.37 9.62
N ILE A 171 8.92 13.21 8.94
CA ILE A 171 8.63 14.64 8.80
C ILE A 171 7.25 14.89 8.17
N PHE A 172 6.87 14.08 7.17
CA PHE A 172 5.62 14.23 6.44
C PHE A 172 4.41 13.55 7.12
N PHE A 173 4.62 12.42 7.80
CA PHE A 173 3.55 11.50 8.19
C PHE A 173 3.39 11.32 9.71
N SER A 174 4.28 11.87 10.56
CA SER A 174 4.23 11.70 12.03
C SER A 174 3.30 12.64 12.79
N SER A 175 2.69 13.63 12.12
CA SER A 175 1.76 14.58 12.73
C SER A 175 0.30 14.11 12.78
N GLN A 176 0.06 12.80 12.67
CA GLN A 176 -1.28 12.20 12.75
C GLN A 176 -1.72 11.97 14.19
#